data_AF-A0A6M1ZLV8-F1
#
_entry.id   AF-A0A6M1ZLV8-F1
#
_cell.length_a   1.000
_cell.length_b   1.000
_cell.length_c   1.000
_cell.angle_alpha   90.00
_cell.angle_beta   90.00
_cell.angle_gamma   90.00
#
_symmetry.space_group_name_H-M   'P 1'
#
loop_
_entity.id
_entity.type
_entity.pdbx_description
1 polymer ?
#
loop_
_entity_poly.entity_id
_entity_poly.type
_entity_poly.pdbx_seq_one_letter_code
_entity_poly.pdbx_strand_id
1 'polypeptide(L)'
;AIYSESSANPMQISEIQDDRSVFLDIKFPNHPKTAGAFRHSFLNFAYNKNLPLTSRSSFGFTTTNFTIIQQEKFRLNPGLDGKETIDQYASFFRAVQECIDTHPTDTDAQLADHISHLQI
;
A
#
# COMPACT_ATOMS: atom_id res chain seq x y z
N ALA A 1 9.05 -2.80 -3.08
CA ALA A 1 9.97 -2.40 -4.17
C ALA A 1 9.16 -2.01 -5.40
N ILE A 2 9.72 -1.24 -6.34
CA ILE A 2 9.12 -1.09 -7.67
C ILE A 2 9.07 -2.48 -8.31
N TYR A 3 7.94 -2.84 -8.91
CA TYR A 3 7.72 -4.14 -9.52
C TYR A 3 8.79 -4.45 -10.59
N SER A 4 9.33 -5.67 -10.53
CA SER A 4 10.05 -6.33 -11.63
C SER A 4 9.72 -7.81 -11.60
N GLU A 5 9.78 -8.48 -12.77
CA GLU A 5 9.49 -9.92 -12.86
C GLU A 5 10.44 -10.79 -12.03
N SER A 6 11.66 -10.30 -11.80
CA SER A 6 12.70 -10.95 -11.00
C SER A 6 12.63 -10.64 -9.51
N SER A 7 11.74 -9.74 -9.07
CA SER A 7 11.71 -9.30 -7.68
C SER A 7 11.11 -10.36 -6.77
N ALA A 8 11.91 -10.82 -5.81
CA ALA A 8 11.44 -11.63 -4.70
C ALA A 8 10.84 -10.79 -3.55
N ASN A 9 10.76 -9.46 -3.71
CA ASN A 9 10.24 -8.59 -2.64
C ASN A 9 8.75 -8.88 -2.40
N PRO A 10 8.35 -9.20 -1.15
CA PRO A 10 6.95 -9.46 -0.80
C PRO A 10 5.99 -8.33 -1.14
N MET A 11 6.42 -7.07 -1.15
CA MET A 11 5.60 -5.94 -1.58
C MET A 11 6.09 -5.41 -2.94
N GLN A 12 5.24 -5.53 -3.95
CA GLN A 12 5.53 -5.08 -5.30
C GLN A 12 4.60 -3.95 -5.69
N ILE A 13 5.15 -2.80 -6.09
CA ILE A 13 4.39 -1.61 -6.46
C ILE A 13 4.62 -1.35 -7.95
N SER A 14 3.55 -1.36 -8.74
CA SER A 14 3.56 -0.99 -10.16
C SER A 14 2.85 0.34 -10.35
N GLU A 15 3.49 1.29 -11.03
CA GLU A 15 2.80 2.47 -11.54
C GLU A 15 2.10 2.10 -12.86
N ILE A 16 0.85 2.51 -12.98
CA ILE A 16 0.08 2.45 -14.21
C ILE A 16 -0.20 3.88 -14.63
N GLN A 17 0.43 4.28 -15.73
CA GLN A 17 0.20 5.56 -16.38
C GLN A 17 -0.94 5.38 -17.39
N ASP A 18 -2.12 5.88 -17.03
CA ASP A 18 -3.17 6.23 -17.99
C ASP A 18 -3.02 7.73 -18.27
N ASP A 19 -3.29 8.17 -19.49
CA ASP A 19 -3.11 9.57 -19.96
C ASP A 19 -3.83 10.60 -19.06
N ARG A 20 -4.76 10.15 -18.21
CA ARG A 20 -5.60 10.99 -17.35
C ARG A 20 -5.49 10.68 -15.85
N SER A 21 -4.78 9.62 -15.45
CA SER A 21 -4.77 9.18 -14.05
C SER A 21 -3.56 8.32 -13.72
N VAL A 22 -2.97 8.57 -12.54
CA VAL A 22 -1.91 7.74 -11.98
C VAL A 22 -2.55 6.72 -11.05
N PHE A 23 -2.26 5.44 -11.29
CA PHE A 23 -2.65 4.36 -10.40
C PHE A 23 -1.41 3.65 -9.88
N LEU A 24 -1.39 3.30 -8.60
CA LEU A 24 -0.39 2.44 -8.00
C LEU A 24 -1.04 1.10 -7.67
N ASP A 25 -0.67 0.05 -8.40
CA ASP A 25 -1.04 -1.31 -8.08
C ASP A 25 -0.04 -1.86 -7.06
N ILE A 26 -0.54 -2.26 -5.89
CA ILE A 26 0.25 -2.85 -4.81
C ILE A 26 -0.11 -4.33 -4.73
N LYS A 27 0.88 -5.20 -4.90
CA LYS A 27 0.73 -6.65 -4.91
C LYS A 27 1.58 -7.32 -3.84
N PHE A 28 1.06 -8.42 -3.31
CA PHE A 28 1.74 -9.29 -2.35
C PHE A 28 1.74 -10.75 -2.84
N PRO A 29 2.51 -11.08 -3.90
CA PRO A 29 2.40 -12.39 -4.55
C PRO A 29 2.80 -13.52 -3.59
N ASN A 30 1.91 -14.51 -3.41
CA ASN A 30 2.10 -15.63 -2.48
C ASN A 30 2.21 -15.21 -1.00
N HIS A 31 1.75 -14.00 -0.66
CA HIS A 31 1.80 -13.45 0.70
C HIS A 31 0.41 -12.92 1.13
N PRO A 32 -0.62 -13.78 1.19
CA PRO A 32 -1.99 -13.35 1.46
C PRO A 32 -2.18 -12.81 2.89
N LYS A 33 -1.44 -13.31 3.88
CA LYS A 33 -1.52 -12.78 5.25
C LYS A 33 -0.88 -11.41 5.34
N THR A 34 0.28 -11.24 4.71
CA THR A 34 0.99 -9.96 4.60
C THR A 34 0.10 -8.92 3.90
N ALA A 35 -0.60 -9.31 2.81
CA ALA A 35 -1.56 -8.45 2.13
C ALA A 35 -2.70 -8.00 3.06
N GLY A 36 -3.24 -8.93 3.86
CA GLY A 36 -4.29 -8.66 4.83
C GLY A 36 -3.83 -7.70 5.93
N ALA A 37 -2.64 -7.94 6.49
CA ALA A 37 -2.01 -7.08 7.49
C ALA A 37 -1.74 -5.67 6.93
N PHE A 38 -1.13 -5.57 5.74
CA PHE A 38 -0.90 -4.31 5.05
C PHE A 38 -2.20 -3.51 4.90
N ARG A 39 -3.27 -4.14 4.39
CA ARG A 39 -4.56 -3.47 4.23
C ARG A 39 -5.12 -2.98 5.56
N HIS A 40 -5.10 -3.82 6.58
CA HIS A 40 -5.61 -3.45 7.89
C HIS A 40 -4.81 -2.28 8.50
N SER A 41 -3.49 -2.38 8.51
CA SER A 41 -2.59 -1.34 9.00
C SER A 41 -2.73 -0.04 8.22
N PHE A 42 -2.87 -0.09 6.89
CA PHE A 42 -3.05 1.10 6.05
C PHE A 42 -4.35 1.85 6.36
N LEU A 43 -5.46 1.11 6.47
CA LEU A 43 -6.76 1.71 6.80
C LEU A 43 -6.76 2.31 8.21
N ASN A 44 -6.16 1.64 9.19
CA ASN A 44 -6.02 2.16 10.55
C ASN A 44 -5.11 3.39 10.60
N PHE A 45 -3.98 3.37 9.88
CA PHE A 45 -3.07 4.51 9.77
C PHE A 45 -3.79 5.74 9.21
N ALA A 46 -4.47 5.59 8.09
CA ALA A 46 -5.22 6.68 7.47
C ALA A 46 -6.31 7.24 8.41
N TYR A 47 -7.02 6.36 9.12
CA TYR A 47 -8.01 6.76 10.12
C TYR A 47 -7.37 7.55 11.27
N ASN A 48 -6.32 7.02 11.90
CA ASN A 48 -5.67 7.63 13.07
C ASN A 48 -5.02 8.98 12.76
N LYS A 49 -4.49 9.15 11.55
CA LYS A 49 -3.88 10.40 11.08
C LYS A 49 -4.91 11.37 10.47
N ASN A 50 -6.19 11.01 10.45
CA ASN A 50 -7.26 11.77 9.78
C ASN A 50 -6.95 12.07 8.31
N LEU A 51 -6.34 11.12 7.60
CA LEU A 51 -6.03 11.27 6.19
C LEU A 51 -7.29 11.07 5.33
N PRO A 52 -7.47 11.89 4.28
CA PRO A 52 -8.58 11.74 3.36
C PRO A 52 -8.41 10.47 2.54
N LEU A 53 -9.18 9.43 2.86
CA LEU A 53 -9.18 8.14 2.18
C LEU A 53 -10.60 7.69 1.85
N THR A 54 -10.84 7.31 0.59
CA THR A 54 -12.12 6.76 0.14
C THR A 54 -11.95 5.39 -0.51
N SER A 55 -12.99 4.57 -0.49
CA SER A 55 -13.06 3.30 -1.23
C SER A 55 -14.01 3.38 -2.44
N ARG A 56 -14.61 4.54 -2.71
CA ARG A 56 -15.57 4.71 -3.81
C ARG A 56 -14.87 4.77 -5.16
N SER A 57 -15.36 3.98 -6.11
CA SER A 57 -14.99 4.07 -7.53
C SER A 57 -15.59 5.35 -8.12
N SER A 58 -14.84 6.46 -8.14
CA SER A 58 -15.28 7.72 -8.76
C SER A 58 -14.23 8.24 -9.73
N PHE A 59 -14.67 8.69 -10.90
CA PHE A 59 -13.83 9.37 -11.90
C PHE A 59 -13.64 10.84 -11.48
N GLY A 60 -12.75 11.08 -10.51
CA GLY A 60 -12.49 12.40 -9.95
C GLY A 60 -12.03 12.29 -8.51
N PHE A 61 -10.76 11.99 -8.30
CA PHE A 61 -10.19 11.74 -6.97
C PHE A 61 -9.83 13.09 -6.32
N THR A 62 -10.81 13.75 -5.69
CA THR A 62 -10.51 14.88 -4.79
C THR A 62 -9.64 14.45 -3.61
N THR A 63 -9.67 13.17 -3.29
CA THR A 63 -8.96 12.53 -2.17
C THR A 63 -8.42 11.18 -2.61
N THR A 64 -7.37 10.69 -1.95
CA THR A 64 -6.78 9.38 -2.25
C THR A 64 -7.81 8.27 -2.13
N ASN A 65 -7.83 7.38 -3.13
CA ASN A 65 -8.71 6.23 -3.18
C ASN A 65 -7.94 4.92 -3.02
N PHE A 66 -8.47 3.99 -2.23
CA PHE A 66 -7.89 2.68 -2.03
C PHE A 66 -8.92 1.59 -2.31
N THR A 67 -8.66 0.79 -3.33
CA THR A 67 -9.56 -0.26 -3.83
C THR A 67 -8.89 -1.62 -3.78
N ILE A 68 -9.71 -2.64 -3.53
CA ILE A 68 -9.29 -4.04 -3.57
C ILE A 68 -9.59 -4.54 -4.98
N ILE A 69 -8.55 -4.95 -5.72
CA ILE A 69 -8.72 -5.56 -7.05
C ILE A 69 -8.87 -7.08 -6.88
N GLN A 70 -7.97 -7.68 -6.10
CA GLN A 70 -7.96 -9.10 -5.74
C GLN A 70 -7.44 -9.25 -4.30
N GLN A 71 -7.51 -10.45 -3.74
CA GLN A 71 -7.15 -10.70 -2.34
C GLN A 71 -5.75 -10.17 -1.95
N GLU A 72 -4.77 -10.34 -2.86
CA GLU A 72 -3.38 -9.92 -2.67
C GLU A 72 -3.02 -8.66 -3.46
N LYS A 73 -4.00 -7.99 -4.07
CA LYS A 73 -3.78 -6.87 -4.98
C LYS A 73 -4.70 -5.71 -4.67
N PHE A 74 -4.09 -4.59 -4.35
CA PHE A 74 -4.76 -3.32 -4.09
C PHE A 74 -4.39 -2.30 -5.15
N ARG A 75 -5.24 -1.30 -5.29
CA ARG A 75 -4.97 -0.13 -6.11
C ARG A 75 -5.16 1.12 -5.30
N LEU A 76 -4.12 1.95 -5.30
CA LEU A 76 -4.12 3.28 -4.74
C LEU A 76 -4.18 4.29 -5.88
N ASN A 77 -5.10 5.23 -5.80
CA ASN A 77 -5.19 6.35 -6.71
C ASN A 77 -4.91 7.59 -5.88
N PRO A 78 -3.74 8.22 -6.02
CA PRO A 78 -3.48 9.50 -5.38
C PRO A 78 -4.53 10.52 -5.83
N GLY A 79 -5.16 11.20 -4.87
CA GLY A 79 -6.10 12.27 -5.17
C GLY A 79 -5.39 13.60 -5.44
N LEU A 80 -6.16 14.67 -5.48
CA LEU A 80 -5.66 16.06 -5.42
C LEU A 80 -5.20 16.45 -4.00
N ASP A 81 -4.65 15.49 -3.26
CA ASP A 81 -4.20 15.69 -1.89
C ASP A 81 -3.01 16.65 -1.86
N GLY A 82 -2.94 17.46 -0.81
CA GLY A 82 -1.79 18.31 -0.57
C GLY A 82 -0.51 17.50 -0.36
N LYS A 83 0.65 18.11 -0.62
CA LYS A 83 1.95 17.45 -0.47
C LYS A 83 2.14 16.78 0.90
N GLU A 84 1.70 17.43 1.97
CA GLU A 84 1.78 16.90 3.34
C GLU A 84 1.02 15.57 3.49
N THR A 85 -0.20 15.48 2.97
CA THR A 85 -1.01 14.24 2.97
C THR A 85 -0.32 13.15 2.16
N ILE A 86 0.21 13.49 0.97
CA ILE A 86 0.96 12.55 0.14
C ILE A 86 2.22 12.05 0.84
N ASP A 87 2.96 12.93 1.51
CA ASP A 87 4.16 12.56 2.28
C ASP A 87 3.80 11.60 3.43
N GLN A 88 2.65 11.79 4.09
CA GLN A 88 2.17 10.87 5.13
C GLN A 88 1.86 9.49 4.56
N TYR A 89 1.13 9.39 3.44
CA TYR A 89 0.94 8.09 2.78
C TYR A 89 2.27 7.46 2.39
N ALA A 90 3.18 8.22 1.78
CA ALA A 90 4.51 7.72 1.41
C ALA A 90 5.30 7.21 2.62
N SER A 91 5.18 7.85 3.79
CA SER A 91 5.84 7.40 5.02
C SER A 91 5.37 6.01 5.46
N PHE A 92 4.08 5.70 5.32
CA PHE A 92 3.55 4.37 5.59
C PHE A 92 4.16 3.32 4.65
N PHE A 93 4.21 3.60 3.34
CA PHE A 93 4.81 2.68 2.38
C PHE A 93 6.31 2.45 2.65
N ARG A 94 7.04 3.48 3.07
CA ARG A 94 8.44 3.35 3.48
C ARG A 94 8.60 2.48 4.71
N ALA A 95 7.79 2.69 5.74
CA ALA A 95 7.83 1.86 6.95
C ALA A 95 7.55 0.38 6.67
N VAL A 96 6.58 0.09 5.80
CA VAL A 96 6.32 -1.29 5.34
C VAL A 96 7.50 -1.85 4.55
N GLN A 97 8.09 -1.04 3.67
CA GLN A 97 9.25 -1.47 2.88
C GLN A 97 10.46 -1.78 3.77
N GLU A 98 10.76 -0.90 4.72
CA GLU A 98 11.83 -1.09 5.70
C GLU A 98 11.60 -2.35 6.52
N CYS A 99 10.37 -2.59 6.98
CA CYS A 99 9.99 -3.82 7.67
C CYS A 99 10.28 -5.08 6.85
N ILE A 100 9.95 -5.07 5.56
CA ILE A 100 10.21 -6.20 4.66
C ILE A 100 11.72 -6.38 4.44
N ASP A 101 12.44 -5.28 4.22
CA ASP A 101 13.87 -5.32 3.90
C ASP A 101 14.71 -5.76 5.10
N THR A 102 14.26 -5.51 6.34
CA THR A 102 14.92 -6.03 7.56
C THR A 102 14.58 -7.48 7.86
N HIS A 103 13.57 -8.06 7.21
CA HIS A 103 13.10 -9.43 7.43
C HIS A 103 13.03 -10.25 6.11
N PRO A 104 14.14 -10.34 5.35
CA PRO A 104 14.10 -10.89 3.99
C PRO A 104 13.83 -12.40 3.93
N THR A 105 13.96 -13.11 5.05
CA THR A 105 13.77 -14.57 5.16
C THR A 105 12.48 -14.96 5.86
N ASP A 106 11.69 -13.98 6.30
CA ASP A 106 10.51 -14.25 7.10
C ASP A 106 9.39 -14.85 6.25
N THR A 107 8.63 -15.76 6.87
CA THR A 107 7.43 -16.32 6.25
C THR A 107 6.33 -15.26 6.16
N ASP A 108 5.34 -15.51 5.29
CA ASP A 108 4.14 -14.66 5.16
C ASP A 108 3.45 -14.38 6.51
N ALA A 109 3.45 -15.35 7.45
CA ALA A 109 2.85 -15.15 8.77
C ALA A 109 3.68 -14.22 9.67
N GLN A 110 5.01 -14.32 9.62
CA GLN A 110 5.91 -13.47 10.41
C GLN A 110 5.89 -12.03 9.88
N LEU A 111 5.98 -11.85 8.56
CA LEU A 111 5.87 -10.53 7.94
C LEU A 111 4.53 -9.85 8.25
N ALA A 112 3.42 -10.61 8.19
CA ALA A 112 2.11 -10.10 8.58
C ALA A 112 2.07 -9.62 10.03
N ASP A 113 2.71 -10.34 10.95
CA ASP A 113 2.80 -9.95 12.36
C ASP A 113 3.61 -8.66 12.53
N HIS A 114 4.78 -8.55 11.89
CA HIS A 114 5.61 -7.35 11.94
C HIS A 114 4.88 -6.11 11.40
N ILE A 115 4.22 -6.24 10.24
CA ILE A 115 3.43 -5.14 9.63
C ILE A 115 2.24 -4.72 10.51
N SER A 116 1.63 -5.65 11.24
CA SER A 116 0.51 -5.35 12.13
C SER A 116 0.92 -4.53 13.36
N HIS A 117 2.21 -4.55 13.71
CA HIS A 117 2.76 -3.87 14.89
C HIS A 117 3.64 -2.66 14.56
N LEU A 118 3.67 -2.21 13.30
CA LEU A 118 4.38 -1.00 12.93
C LEU A 118 3.84 0.20 13.71
N GLN A 119 4.74 0.93 14.37
CA GLN A 119 4.41 2.17 15.08
C GLN A 119 4.51 3.35 14.11
N ILE A 120 3.40 3.67 13.43
CA ILE A 120 3.32 4.71 12.38
C ILE A 120 2.24 5.76 12.70
#